data_AF-A0A7W4UK80-F1
#
_entry.id   AF-A0A7W4UK80-F1
#
_cell.length_a   1.000
_cell.length_b   1.000
_cell.length_c   1.000
_cell.angle_alpha   90.00
_cell.angle_beta   90.00
_cell.angle_gamma   90.00
#
_symmetry.space_group_name_H-M   'P 1'
#
loop_
_entity.id
_entity.type
_entity.pdbx_description
1 polymer ?
#
loop_
_entity_poly.entity_id
_entity_poly.type
_entity_poly.pdbx_seq_one_letter_code
_entity_poly.pdbx_strand_id
1 'polypeptide(L)' 'MKHNTSSTATRTTPYEIEGRAFLPGETIGVAILLRNTEANRYGEAQVLIKTAELPSGCEGVVLFGYDSGTLYYEDPR' A
#
# COMPACT_ATOMS: atom_id res chain seq x y z
N MET A 1 -11.41 45.67 2.34
CA MET A 1 -10.62 44.65 3.06
C MET A 1 -10.36 43.51 2.09
N LYS A 2 -9.11 43.16 1.81
CA LYS A 2 -8.74 42.07 0.88
C LYS A 2 -8.56 40.80 1.71
N HIS A 3 -9.37 39.77 1.45
CA HIS A 3 -9.22 38.48 2.10
C HIS A 3 -8.00 37.76 1.50
N ASN A 4 -6.92 37.63 2.27
CA ASN A 4 -5.82 36.74 1.94
C ASN A 4 -6.27 35.31 2.24
N THR A 5 -6.62 34.57 1.19
CA THR A 5 -6.83 33.13 1.29
C THR A 5 -5.45 32.47 1.38
N SER A 6 -4.97 32.26 2.60
CA SER A 6 -3.79 31.42 2.84
C SER A 6 -4.12 29.99 2.45
N SER A 7 -3.70 29.56 1.26
CA SER A 7 -3.71 28.15 0.89
C SER A 7 -2.70 27.42 1.77
N THR A 8 -3.17 26.59 2.68
CA THR A 8 -2.34 25.62 3.39
C THR A 8 -1.88 24.58 2.38
N ALA A 9 -0.80 24.87 1.65
CA ALA A 9 -0.17 23.87 0.81
C ALA A 9 0.37 22.78 1.73
N THR A 10 -0.27 21.61 1.73
CA THR A 10 0.28 20.42 2.37
C THR A 10 1.65 20.19 1.76
N ARG A 11 2.71 20.36 2.54
CA ARG A 11 4.07 20.08 2.10
C ARG A 11 4.17 18.57 1.91
N THR A 12 3.92 18.09 0.69
CA THR A 12 4.16 16.70 0.31
C THR A 12 5.66 16.54 0.18
N THR A 13 6.30 16.19 1.28
CA THR A 13 7.68 15.71 1.23
C THR A 13 7.68 14.41 0.43
N PRO A 14 8.48 14.29 -0.64
CA PRO A 14 8.56 13.04 -1.39
C PRO A 14 9.08 11.93 -0.47
N TYR A 15 8.57 10.72 -0.66
CA TYR A 15 9.07 9.51 -0.02
C TYR A 15 9.81 8.67 -1.06
N GLU A 16 11.06 8.33 -0.78
CA GLU A 16 11.94 7.57 -1.67
C GLU A 16 12.30 6.24 -1.02
N ILE A 17 12.30 5.18 -1.82
CA ILE A 17 12.69 3.83 -1.41
C ILE A 17 13.59 3.21 -2.48
N GLU A 18 14.68 2.58 -2.04
CA GLU A 18 15.62 1.87 -2.90
C GLU A 18 15.59 0.36 -2.60
N GLY A 19 15.61 -0.45 -3.65
CA GLY A 19 15.77 -1.91 -3.56
C GLY A 19 16.98 -2.38 -4.37
N ARG A 20 17.54 -3.52 -3.97
CA ARG A 20 18.72 -4.13 -4.63
C ARG A 20 18.46 -5.61 -4.88
N ALA A 21 19.36 -6.25 -5.63
CA ALA A 21 19.31 -7.68 -5.99
C ALA A 21 18.16 -8.08 -6.93
N PHE A 22 17.57 -7.09 -7.59
CA PHE A 22 16.63 -7.29 -8.68
C PHE A 22 17.34 -7.78 -9.95
N LEU A 23 16.63 -8.56 -10.76
CA LEU A 23 17.11 -8.96 -12.09
C LEU A 23 17.17 -7.74 -13.02
N PRO A 24 18.24 -7.58 -13.84
CA PRO A 24 18.31 -6.49 -14.79
C PRO A 24 17.11 -6.47 -15.75
N GLY A 25 16.36 -5.36 -15.73
CA GLY A 25 15.19 -5.15 -16.60
C GLY A 25 13.87 -5.76 -16.09
N GLU A 26 13.85 -6.34 -14.89
CA GLU A 26 12.59 -6.84 -14.34
C GLU A 26 11.63 -5.71 -13.95
N THR A 27 10.33 -5.98 -14.08
CA THR A 27 9.29 -5.04 -13.65
C THR A 27 9.10 -5.16 -12.14
N ILE A 28 9.24 -4.04 -11.43
CA ILE A 28 9.10 -3.97 -9.98
C ILE A 28 7.72 -3.40 -9.64
N GLY A 29 6.87 -4.22 -9.02
CA GLY A 29 5.65 -3.76 -8.38
C GLY A 29 5.97 -3.02 -7.08
N VAL A 30 5.41 -1.82 -6.89
CA VAL A 30 5.50 -1.07 -5.63
C VAL A 30 4.13 -1.04 -4.98
N ALA A 31 4.01 -1.66 -3.81
CA ALA A 31 2.78 -1.67 -3.03
C ALA A 31 2.87 -0.67 -1.88
N ILE A 32 1.86 0.18 -1.74
CA ILE A 32 1.66 1.04 -0.57
C ILE A 32 0.55 0.43 0.27
N LEU A 33 0.85 0.06 1.51
CA LEU A 33 -0.13 -0.49 2.44
C LEU A 33 -1.03 0.64 2.96
N LEU A 34 -2.27 0.71 2.48
CA LEU A 34 -3.24 1.74 2.85
C LEU A 34 -4.14 1.34 4.03
N ARG A 35 -4.21 0.05 4.34
CA ARG A 35 -5.07 -0.51 5.39
C ARG A 35 -4.31 -1.56 6.19
N ASN A 36 -4.72 -1.75 7.44
CA ASN A 36 -4.21 -2.79 8.31
C ASN A 36 -5.36 -3.61 8.89
N THR A 37 -5.02 -4.80 9.36
CA THR A 37 -5.89 -5.69 10.13
C THR A 37 -5.02 -6.48 11.11
N GLU A 38 -5.64 -7.14 12.07
CA GLU A 38 -4.93 -7.96 13.06
C GLU A 38 -5.17 -9.44 12.77
N ALA A 39 -4.11 -10.24 12.93
CA ALA A 39 -4.26 -11.69 12.95
C ALA A 39 -4.99 -12.12 14.23
N ASN A 40 -5.87 -13.11 14.11
CA ASN A 40 -6.54 -13.69 15.26
C ASN A 40 -5.55 -14.52 16.11
N ARG A 41 -6.04 -15.11 17.22
CA ARG A 41 -5.22 -15.95 18.12
C ARG A 41 -4.56 -17.17 17.47
N TYR A 42 -4.94 -17.53 16.25
CA TYR A 42 -4.41 -18.64 15.47
C TYR A 42 -3.43 -18.19 14.38
N GLY A 43 -3.17 -16.89 14.25
CA GLY A 43 -2.29 -16.34 13.22
C GLY A 43 -2.98 -16.14 11.86
N GLU A 44 -4.32 -16.13 11.83
CA GLU A 44 -5.08 -15.95 10.59
C GLU A 44 -5.62 -14.53 10.48
N ALA A 45 -5.54 -13.94 9.29
CA ALA A 45 -6.14 -12.66 8.98
C ALA A 45 -7.09 -12.79 7.79
N GLN A 46 -8.26 -12.15 7.89
CA GLN A 46 -9.23 -12.07 6.80
C GLN A 46 -9.69 -10.63 6.63
N VAL A 47 -9.67 -10.14 5.39
CA VAL A 47 -10.14 -8.81 5.01
C VAL A 47 -11.07 -8.94 3.82
N LEU A 48 -12.23 -8.27 3.91
CA LEU A 48 -13.14 -8.10 2.79
C LEU A 48 -12.92 -6.71 2.19
N ILE A 49 -12.47 -6.65 0.94
CA ILE A 49 -12.35 -5.40 0.18
C ILE A 49 -13.39 -5.42 -0.93
N LYS A 50 -14.23 -4.38 -1.01
CA LYS A 50 -15.14 -4.23 -2.14
C LYS A 50 -14.35 -3.74 -3.34
N THR A 51 -14.67 -4.23 -4.55
CA THR A 51 -14.02 -3.78 -5.78
C THR A 51 -14.09 -2.26 -5.97
N ALA A 52 -15.20 -1.63 -5.57
CA ALA A 52 -15.37 -0.18 -5.63
C ALA A 52 -14.45 0.61 -4.66
N GLU A 53 -13.83 -0.07 -3.70
CA GLU A 53 -12.86 0.51 -2.76
C GLU A 53 -11.41 0.33 -3.22
N LEU A 54 -11.17 -0.45 -4.29
CA LEU A 54 -9.84 -0.61 -4.84
C LEU A 54 -9.46 0.64 -5.67
N PRO A 55 -8.22 1.15 -5.53
CA PRO A 55 -7.71 2.17 -6.42
C PRO A 55 -7.76 1.72 -7.88
N SER A 56 -8.05 2.66 -8.79
CA SER A 56 -7.97 2.40 -10.23
C SER A 56 -6.59 1.88 -10.61
N GLY A 57 -6.54 0.79 -11.39
CA GLY A 57 -5.28 0.16 -11.80
C GLY A 57 -4.65 -0.75 -10.74
N CYS A 58 -5.39 -1.12 -9.69
CA CYS A 58 -4.94 -2.15 -8.74
C CYS A 58 -4.70 -3.48 -9.47
N GLU A 59 -3.47 -3.98 -9.40
CA GLU A 59 -3.07 -5.26 -10.02
C GLU A 59 -3.19 -6.46 -9.08
N GLY A 60 -3.40 -6.24 -7.78
CA GLY A 60 -3.64 -7.29 -6.79
C GLY A 60 -3.64 -6.82 -5.34
N VAL A 61 -3.85 -7.76 -4.42
CA VAL A 61 -3.95 -7.49 -2.98
C VAL A 61 -2.87 -8.26 -2.23
N VAL A 62 -2.29 -7.62 -1.22
CA VAL A 62 -1.22 -8.19 -0.40
C VAL A 62 -1.56 -8.06 1.08
N LEU A 63 -1.39 -9.15 1.83
CA LEU A 63 -1.34 -9.15 3.29
C LEU A 63 0.14 -9.23 3.70
N PHE A 64 0.57 -8.27 4.51
CA PHE A 64 1.93 -8.16 5.01
C PHE A 64 1.92 -8.11 6.53
N GLY A 65 2.55 -9.09 7.18
CA GLY A 65 2.73 -9.13 8.62
C GLY A 65 3.91 -8.26 9.04
N TYR A 66 3.67 -7.18 9.78
CA TYR A 66 4.73 -6.26 10.21
C TYR A 66 5.77 -6.91 11.13
N ASP A 67 5.33 -7.80 12.02
CA ASP A 67 6.21 -8.43 13.01
C ASP A 67 6.95 -9.64 12.45
N SER A 68 6.24 -10.51 11.72
CA SER A 68 6.81 -11.75 11.17
C SER A 68 7.49 -11.55 9.81
N GLY A 69 7.19 -10.46 9.10
CA GLY A 69 7.57 -10.27 7.70
C GLY A 69 6.84 -11.19 6.72
N THR A 70 5.78 -11.89 7.16
CA THR A 70 5.04 -12.82 6.31
C THR A 70 4.33 -12.07 5.19
N LEU A 71 4.46 -12.57 3.95
CA LEU A 71 3.83 -12.02 2.76
C LEU A 71 2.84 -13.04 2.19
N TYR A 72 1.59 -12.64 2.03
CA TYR A 72 0.59 -13.36 1.26
C TYR A 72 0.10 -12.45 0.14
N TYR A 73 0.17 -12.92 -1.10
CA TYR A 73 -0.20 -12.17 -2.28
C TYR A 73 -1.29 -12.92 -3.04
N GLU A 74 -2.32 -12.20 -3.49
CA GLU A 74 -3.40 -12.72 -4.32
C GLU A 74 -3.51 -11.89 -5.60
N ASP A 75 -3.40 -12.57 -6.74
CA ASP A 75 -3.63 -11.99 -8.06
C ASP A 75 -5.13 -12.09 -8.40
N PRO A 76 -5.82 -10.96 -8.63
CA PRO A 76 -7.25 -10.91 -8.93
C PRO A 76 -7.61 -11.24 -10.38
N ARG A 77 -6.62 -11.53 -11.24
CA ARG A 77 -6.82 -11.88 -12.66
C ARG A 77 -7.33 -13.31 -12.86
#